data_AF-A0A916GUG3-F1
#
_entry.id   AF-A0A916GUG3-F1
#
_cell.length_a   1.000
_cell.length_b   1.000
_cell.length_c   1.000
_cell.angle_alpha   90.00
_cell.angle_beta   90.00
_cell.angle_gamma   90.00
#
_symmetry.space_group_name_H-M   'P 1'
#
loop_
_entity.id
_entity.type
_entity.pdbx_description
1 polymer ?
#
loop_
_entity_poly.entity_id
_entity_poly.type
_entity_poly.pdbx_seq_one_letter_code
_entity_poly.pdbx_strand_id
1 'polypeptide(L)'
;MAIHNYSRQLTPFIGRETEIETLATLLQDPASRLLTLIGPGGIGKTRLAVEVARQLDFVDGIYFVPLQSLNSGDNLLSAIADALQIRLNDTVDPLHLYQYFRERQMLFILDNFEHLLKQIEVVTDILNAT
;
A
#
# COMPACT_ATOMS: atom_id res chain seq x y z
N MET A 1 6.24 5.18 -12.18
CA MET A 1 6.44 6.32 -11.25
C MET A 1 7.49 5.99 -10.17
N ALA A 2 7.97 6.97 -9.38
CA ALA A 2 8.75 6.68 -8.17
C ALA A 2 7.83 6.14 -7.07
N ILE A 3 8.33 5.20 -6.26
CA ILE A 3 7.58 4.67 -5.10
C ILE A 3 8.19 5.26 -3.84
N HIS A 4 7.38 5.95 -3.06
CA HIS A 4 7.80 6.55 -1.80
C HIS A 4 8.13 5.47 -0.77
N ASN A 5 9.16 5.72 0.04
CA ASN A 5 9.64 4.83 1.11
C ASN A 5 10.10 3.45 0.64
N TYR A 6 10.53 3.32 -0.62
CA TYR A 6 11.06 2.07 -1.17
C TYR A 6 12.42 2.26 -1.85
N SER A 7 13.41 1.50 -1.40
CA SER A 7 14.74 1.45 -2.04
C SER A 7 14.69 0.62 -3.32
N ARG A 8 15.05 1.22 -4.46
CA ARG A 8 15.06 0.55 -5.75
C ARG A 8 15.96 -0.70 -5.72
N GLN A 9 15.42 -1.83 -6.16
CA GLN A 9 16.24 -3.03 -6.38
C GLN A 9 17.05 -2.91 -7.67
N LEU A 10 18.32 -3.27 -7.59
CA LEU A 10 19.29 -3.18 -8.69
C LEU A 10 19.36 -4.44 -9.55
N THR A 11 18.77 -5.54 -9.08
CA THR A 11 18.67 -6.78 -9.87
C THR A 11 17.50 -6.67 -10.86
N PRO A 12 17.55 -7.34 -12.01
CA PRO A 12 16.40 -7.42 -12.91
C PRO A 12 15.28 -8.26 -12.30
N PHE A 13 14.03 -7.92 -12.60
CA PHE A 13 12.86 -8.78 -12.33
C PHE A 13 12.54 -9.54 -13.62
N ILE A 14 12.56 -10.88 -13.56
CA ILE A 14 12.47 -11.75 -14.74
C ILE A 14 11.25 -12.64 -14.57
N GLY A 15 10.45 -12.76 -15.63
CA GLY A 15 9.20 -13.49 -15.61
C GLY A 15 8.08 -12.70 -14.93
N ARG A 16 6.90 -13.34 -14.86
CA ARG A 16 5.66 -12.79 -14.25
C ARG A 16 5.01 -11.68 -15.05
N GLU A 17 5.30 -11.58 -16.35
CA GLU A 17 4.75 -10.55 -17.23
C GLU A 17 3.21 -10.59 -17.23
N THR A 18 2.64 -11.79 -17.34
CA THR A 18 1.17 -11.99 -17.29
C THR A 18 0.57 -11.57 -15.95
N GLU A 19 1.21 -11.92 -14.83
CA GLU A 19 0.75 -11.47 -13.51
C GLU A 19 0.84 -9.96 -13.37
N ILE A 20 1.90 -9.34 -13.90
CA ILE A 20 2.04 -7.89 -13.85
C ILE A 20 0.91 -7.21 -14.61
N GLU A 21 0.65 -7.62 -15.86
CA GLU A 21 -0.44 -7.08 -16.68
C GLU A 21 -1.81 -7.26 -16.03
N THR A 22 -2.05 -8.45 -15.45
CA THR A 22 -3.32 -8.76 -14.77
C THR A 22 -3.52 -7.85 -13.55
N LEU A 23 -2.51 -7.72 -12.70
CA LEU A 23 -2.57 -6.90 -11.50
C LEU A 23 -2.67 -5.41 -11.83
N ALA A 24 -1.96 -4.95 -12.85
CA ALA A 24 -2.05 -3.57 -13.33
C ALA A 24 -3.46 -3.24 -13.84
N THR A 25 -4.06 -4.15 -14.61
CA THR A 25 -5.45 -4.00 -15.08
C THR A 25 -6.43 -3.93 -13.92
N LEU A 26 -6.30 -4.82 -12.93
CA LEU A 26 -7.15 -4.81 -11.74
C LEU A 26 -6.98 -3.54 -10.91
N LEU A 27 -5.77 -2.99 -10.78
CA LEU A 27 -5.54 -1.75 -10.02
C LEU A 27 -6.01 -0.48 -10.74
N GLN A 28 -6.23 -0.55 -12.06
CA GLN A 28 -6.80 0.55 -12.84
C GLN A 28 -8.32 0.54 -12.86
N ASP A 29 -8.96 -0.57 -12.47
CA ASP A 29 -10.42 -0.66 -12.36
C ASP A 29 -10.91 0.10 -11.12
N PRO A 30 -11.73 1.16 -11.27
CA PRO A 30 -12.28 1.92 -10.14
C PRO A 30 -13.13 1.07 -9.18
N ALA A 31 -13.65 -0.07 -9.63
CA ALA A 31 -14.38 -1.01 -8.77
C ALA A 31 -13.45 -1.86 -7.88
N SER A 32 -12.16 -1.94 -8.22
CA SER A 32 -11.15 -2.77 -7.56
C SER A 32 -10.21 -1.89 -6.73
N ARG A 33 -10.67 -1.56 -5.52
CA ARG A 33 -9.97 -0.64 -4.60
C ARG A 33 -9.08 -1.33 -3.56
N LEU A 34 -9.12 -2.66 -3.51
CA LEU A 34 -8.30 -3.49 -2.63
C LEU A 34 -7.89 -4.76 -3.36
N LEU A 35 -6.58 -5.03 -3.39
CA LEU A 35 -6.03 -6.24 -3.97
C LEU A 35 -5.06 -6.90 -2.98
N THR A 36 -5.29 -8.18 -2.70
CA THR A 36 -4.47 -8.95 -1.77
C THR A 36 -3.63 -9.98 -2.51
N LEU A 37 -2.30 -9.90 -2.35
CA LEU A 37 -1.38 -10.90 -2.88
C LEU A 37 -1.10 -11.99 -1.84
N ILE A 38 -1.57 -13.20 -2.10
CA ILE A 38 -1.36 -14.37 -1.24
C ILE A 38 -0.41 -15.35 -1.92
N GLY A 39 0.46 -15.97 -1.15
CA GLY A 39 1.36 -17.00 -1.65
C GLY A 39 2.47 -17.34 -0.67
N PRO A 40 3.26 -18.39 -0.94
CA PRO A 40 4.33 -18.84 -0.05
C PRO A 40 5.35 -17.74 0.28
N GLY A 41 6.07 -17.92 1.39
CA GLY A 41 7.23 -17.08 1.72
C GLY A 41 8.29 -17.16 0.61
N GLY A 42 8.95 -16.04 0.31
CA GLY A 42 10.04 -15.99 -0.67
C GLY A 42 9.62 -16.07 -2.15
N ILE A 43 8.33 -16.23 -2.48
CA ILE A 43 7.87 -16.31 -3.88
C ILE A 43 7.95 -14.97 -4.64
N GLY A 44 8.32 -13.88 -3.96
CA GLY A 44 8.52 -12.57 -4.56
C GLY A 44 7.31 -11.64 -4.58
N LYS A 45 6.30 -11.84 -3.71
CA LYS A 45 5.07 -11.02 -3.66
C LYS A 45 5.35 -9.52 -3.52
N THR A 46 6.19 -9.13 -2.56
CA THR A 46 6.60 -7.74 -2.34
C THR A 46 7.23 -7.14 -3.59
N ARG A 47 8.08 -7.92 -4.27
CA ARG A 47 8.73 -7.47 -5.51
C ARG A 47 7.74 -7.34 -6.65
N LEU A 48 6.83 -8.31 -6.81
CA LEU A 48 5.75 -8.25 -7.80
C LEU A 48 4.86 -7.00 -7.60
N ALA A 49 4.42 -6.72 -6.37
CA ALA A 49 3.62 -5.54 -6.05
C ALA A 49 4.34 -4.23 -6.45
N VAL A 50 5.63 -4.13 -6.14
CA VAL A 50 6.47 -2.98 -6.49
C VAL A 50 6.64 -2.85 -8.00
N GLU A 51 6.90 -3.94 -8.73
CA GLU A 51 7.06 -3.87 -10.18
C GLU A 51 5.74 -3.51 -10.89
N VAL A 52 4.60 -4.03 -10.43
CA VAL A 52 3.27 -3.62 -10.90
C VAL A 52 3.07 -2.13 -10.68
N ALA A 53 3.29 -1.65 -9.45
CA ALA A 53 3.07 -0.26 -9.09
C ALA A 53 3.95 0.71 -9.91
N ARG A 54 5.16 0.29 -10.32
CA ARG A 54 6.02 1.12 -11.19
C ARG A 54 5.42 1.38 -12.58
N GLN A 55 4.60 0.46 -13.09
CA GLN A 55 3.93 0.59 -14.39
C GLN A 55 2.66 1.45 -14.33
N LEU A 56 2.20 1.75 -13.12
CA LEU A 56 1.01 2.55 -12.88
C LEU A 56 1.37 4.01 -12.63
N ASP A 57 0.38 4.86 -12.84
CA ASP A 57 0.44 6.28 -12.55
C ASP A 57 -0.74 6.64 -11.63
N PHE A 58 -0.40 7.04 -10.41
CA PHE A 58 -1.35 7.49 -9.40
C PHE A 58 -1.01 8.94 -9.11
N VAL A 59 -1.90 9.87 -9.46
CA VAL A 59 -1.59 11.31 -9.50
C VAL A 59 -1.13 11.88 -8.15
N ASP A 60 -1.55 11.28 -7.04
CA ASP A 60 -1.16 11.68 -5.68
C ASP A 60 -0.05 10.80 -5.07
N GLY A 61 0.49 9.88 -5.86
CA GLY A 61 1.67 9.10 -5.54
C GLY A 61 1.39 7.65 -5.15
N ILE A 62 2.49 6.91 -5.06
CA ILE A 62 2.52 5.49 -4.70
C ILE A 62 3.40 5.33 -3.46
N TYR A 63 2.86 4.74 -2.40
CA TYR A 63 3.50 4.66 -1.09
C TYR A 63 3.70 3.21 -0.68
N PHE A 64 4.96 2.84 -0.40
CA PHE A 64 5.28 1.58 0.24
C PHE A 64 5.21 1.74 1.75
N VAL A 65 4.45 0.88 2.42
CA VAL A 65 4.27 0.89 3.88
C VAL A 65 4.75 -0.47 4.42
N PRO A 66 6.00 -0.56 4.90
CA PRO A 66 6.52 -1.80 5.49
C PRO A 66 5.89 -2.00 6.87
N LEU A 67 5.07 -3.05 7.03
CA LEU A 67 4.37 -3.30 8.30
C LEU A 67 5.13 -4.28 9.20
N GLN A 68 6.25 -4.86 8.75
CA GLN A 68 6.99 -5.89 9.49
C GLN A 68 7.41 -5.48 10.91
N SER A 69 7.65 -4.18 11.14
CA SER A 69 8.05 -3.66 12.46
C SER A 69 6.87 -3.33 13.37
N LEU A 70 5.63 -3.38 12.87
CA LEU A 70 4.44 -3.13 13.67
C LEU A 70 4.08 -4.36 14.49
N ASN A 71 3.76 -4.14 15.74
CA ASN A 71 3.19 -5.12 16.64
C ASN A 71 1.67 -5.01 16.61
N SER A 72 0.97 -6.04 17.09
CA SER A 72 -0.51 -6.06 17.07
C SER A 72 -1.18 -4.93 17.87
N GLY A 73 -0.45 -4.25 18.75
CA GLY A 73 -0.91 -3.06 19.49
C GLY A 73 -0.56 -1.72 18.83
N ASP A 74 0.22 -1.73 17.76
CA ASP A 74 0.64 -0.52 17.05
C ASP A 74 -0.46 -0.06 16.08
N ASN A 75 -0.56 1.25 15.84
CA ASN A 75 -1.62 1.83 15.03
C ASN A 75 -1.23 1.88 13.54
N LEU A 76 -1.93 1.11 12.70
CA LEU A 76 -1.74 1.13 11.24
C LEU A 76 -1.88 2.53 10.63
N LEU A 77 -2.79 3.38 11.14
CA LEU A 77 -2.95 4.75 10.63
C LEU A 77 -1.70 5.59 10.86
N SER A 78 -0.99 5.38 11.97
CA SER A 78 0.29 6.05 12.23
C SER A 78 1.34 5.66 11.20
N ALA A 79 1.47 4.36 10.90
CA ALA A 79 2.41 3.89 9.90
C ALA A 79 2.11 4.43 8.49
N ILE A 80 0.83 4.53 8.13
CA ILE A 80 0.41 5.13 6.86
C ILE A 80 0.72 6.64 6.84
N ALA A 81 0.44 7.36 7.92
CA ALA A 81 0.73 8.79 8.03
C ALA A 81 2.25 9.08 8.00
N ASP A 82 3.06 8.24 8.65
CA ASP A 82 4.51 8.29 8.60
C ASP A 82 5.02 8.09 7.16
N ALA A 83 4.44 7.12 6.43
CA ALA A 83 4.76 6.89 5.01
C ALA A 83 4.39 8.11 4.12
N LEU A 84 3.33 8.84 4.48
CA LEU A 84 2.91 10.08 3.81
C LEU A 84 3.73 11.31 4.27
N GLN A 85 4.62 11.16 5.24
CA GLN A 85 5.36 12.25 5.89
C GLN A 85 4.44 13.34 6.48
N ILE A 86 3.22 12.96 6.87
CA ILE A 86 2.29 13.87 7.55
C ILE A 86 2.75 13.99 9.00
N ARG A 87 3.07 15.22 9.43
CA ARG A 87 3.42 15.49 10.83
C ARG A 87 2.15 15.41 11.67
N LEU A 88 2.11 14.43 12.55
CA LEU A 88 1.00 14.19 13.46
C LEU A 88 1.36 14.83 14.79
N ASN A 89 0.49 15.69 15.32
CA ASN A 89 0.66 16.23 16.67
C ASN A 89 0.21 15.16 17.67
N ASP A 90 1.14 14.46 18.33
CA ASP A 90 1.03 13.46 19.43
C ASP A 90 -0.01 12.31 19.32
N THR A 91 -1.08 12.46 18.55
CA THR A 91 -2.15 11.50 18.25
C THR A 91 -2.63 11.71 16.82
N VAL A 92 -2.69 10.62 16.04
CA VAL A 92 -3.32 10.63 14.72
C VAL A 92 -4.81 10.78 14.91
N ASP A 93 -5.38 11.91 14.50
CA ASP A 93 -6.82 12.03 14.31
C ASP A 93 -7.18 11.31 13.00
N PRO A 94 -7.86 10.15 13.05
CA PRO A 94 -8.24 9.41 11.84
C PRO A 94 -9.05 10.27 10.88
N LEU A 95 -9.86 11.21 11.40
CA LEU A 95 -10.72 12.06 10.58
C LEU A 95 -9.93 12.94 9.62
N HIS A 96 -8.83 13.54 10.09
CA HIS A 96 -7.96 14.35 9.24
C HIS A 96 -7.31 13.53 8.14
N LEU A 97 -6.90 12.30 8.45
CA LEU A 97 -6.28 11.41 7.47
C LEU A 97 -7.30 10.93 6.43
N TYR A 98 -8.53 10.61 6.85
CA TYR A 98 -9.63 10.30 5.94
C TYR A 98 -10.02 11.47 5.03
N GLN A 99 -10.06 12.69 5.56
CA GLN A 99 -10.26 13.90 4.75
C GLN A 99 -9.12 14.10 3.75
N TYR A 100 -7.88 13.84 4.16
CA TYR A 100 -6.73 13.91 3.27
C TYR A 100 -6.83 12.92 2.09
N PHE A 101 -7.47 11.76 2.29
CA PHE A 101 -7.63 10.75 1.25
C PHE A 101 -8.75 11.02 0.25
N ARG A 102 -9.82 11.73 0.64
CA ARG A 102 -11.08 11.84 -0.14
C ARG A 102 -10.97 12.31 -1.57
N GLU A 103 -10.03 13.18 -1.87
CA GLU A 103 -9.90 13.80 -3.20
C GLU A 103 -8.61 13.37 -3.90
N ARG A 104 -8.01 12.25 -3.46
CA ARG A 104 -6.71 11.80 -3.91
C ARG A 104 -6.75 10.41 -4.54
N GLN A 105 -6.03 10.25 -5.64
CA GLN A 105 -5.78 8.95 -6.24
C GLN A 105 -4.37 8.49 -5.86
N MET A 106 -4.29 7.73 -4.77
CA MET A 106 -3.05 7.16 -4.24
C MET A 106 -3.09 5.64 -4.28
N LEU A 107 -1.92 5.01 -4.41
CA LEU A 107 -1.75 3.57 -4.23
C LEU A 107 -0.90 3.31 -2.99
N PHE A 108 -1.44 2.51 -2.06
CA PHE A 108 -0.70 2.00 -0.91
C PHE A 108 -0.31 0.54 -1.12
N ILE A 109 0.97 0.22 -0.93
CA ILE A 109 1.47 -1.16 -0.83
C ILE A 109 1.69 -1.46 0.65
N LEU A 110 0.74 -2.18 1.24
CA LEU A 110 0.79 -2.64 2.63
C LEU A 110 1.52 -3.99 2.71
N ASP A 111 2.83 -3.97 2.96
CA ASP A 111 3.63 -5.20 2.96
C ASP A 111 3.62 -5.89 4.33
N ASN A 112 3.63 -7.22 4.33
CA ASN A 112 3.57 -8.06 5.54
C ASN A 112 2.30 -7.92 6.41
N PHE A 113 1.12 -7.64 5.84
CA PHE A 113 -0.11 -7.43 6.62
C PHE A 113 -0.59 -8.63 7.46
N GLU A 114 -0.10 -9.86 7.23
CA GLU A 114 -0.59 -11.09 7.87
C GLU A 114 -0.65 -11.07 9.42
N HIS A 115 0.21 -10.30 10.08
CA HIS A 115 0.23 -10.18 11.55
C HIS A 115 -0.73 -9.10 12.09
N LEU A 116 -1.32 -8.29 11.21
CA LEU A 116 -2.22 -7.17 11.54
C LEU A 116 -3.68 -7.42 11.13
N LEU A 117 -4.08 -8.68 10.94
CA LEU A 117 -5.47 -9.02 10.54
C LEU A 117 -6.54 -8.46 11.49
N LYS A 118 -6.20 -8.21 12.76
CA LYS A 118 -7.09 -7.54 13.73
C LYS A 118 -7.36 -6.07 13.41
N GLN A 119 -6.60 -5.46 12.50
CA GLN A 119 -6.71 -4.07 12.09
C GLN A 119 -7.36 -3.92 10.70
N ILE A 120 -8.01 -4.98 10.19
CA ILE A 120 -8.66 -4.95 8.87
C ILE A 120 -9.79 -3.90 8.79
N GLU A 121 -10.41 -3.56 9.92
CA GLU A 121 -11.43 -2.51 10.00
C GLU A 121 -10.85 -1.17 9.56
N VAL A 122 -9.60 -0.85 9.92
CA VAL A 122 -8.93 0.39 9.50
C VAL A 122 -8.82 0.49 7.98
N VAL A 123 -8.47 -0.61 7.30
CA VAL A 123 -8.40 -0.65 5.83
C VAL A 123 -9.79 -0.43 5.23
N THR A 124 -10.81 -1.03 5.83
CA THR A 124 -12.20 -0.88 5.42
C THR A 124 -12.66 0.57 5.57
N ASP A 125 -12.31 1.22 6.67
CA ASP A 125 -12.65 2.62 6.93
C ASP A 125 -11.98 3.57 5.93
N ILE A 126 -10.71 3.34 5.58
CA ILE A 126 -10.01 4.11 4.55
C ILE A 126 -10.75 4.01 3.21
N LEU A 127 -11.16 2.79 2.82
CA LEU A 127 -11.86 2.55 1.56
C LEU A 127 -13.27 3.16 1.54
N ASN A 128 -13.97 3.20 2.67
CA ASN A 128 -15.30 3.81 2.76
C ASN A 128 -15.23 5.34 2.87
N ALA A 129 -14.12 5.88 3.37
CA ALA A 129 -13.94 7.31 3.53
C ALA A 129 -13.66 8.02 2.20
N THR A 130 -13.25 7.30 1.16
CA THR A 130 -12.74 7.81 -0.13
C THR A 130 -13.67 7.54 -1.30
#